data_AF-A0A7W6DN68-F1
#
_entry.id   AF-A0A7W6DN68-F1
#
_cell.length_a   1.000
_cell.length_b   1.000
_cell.length_c   1.000
_cell.angle_alpha   90.00
_cell.angle_beta   90.00
_cell.angle_gamma   90.00
#
_symmetry.space_group_name_H-M   'P 1'
#
loop_
_entity.id
_entity.type
_entity.pdbx_description
1 polymer ?
#
loop_
_entity_poly.entity_id
_entity_poly.type
_entity_poly.pdbx_seq_one_letter_code
_entity_poly.pdbx_strand_id
1 'polypeptide(L)'
;MPSKQVEDVYNAMTPEERARWGRRHDSVADLERRLAAAKKREADAAASHCLKCNGAGWFEDTTYDRTGAWAKCGHCHGTGWPIGRVRRVFDAAFAKHVQPKP
;
A
#
# COMPACT_ATOMS: atom_id res chain seq x y z
N MET A 1 3.11 -8.05 26.19
CA MET A 1 2.69 -7.85 27.59
C MET A 1 3.22 -6.50 28.04
N PRO A 2 2.39 -5.61 28.60
CA PRO A 2 2.88 -4.34 29.14
C PRO A 2 3.89 -4.60 30.28
N SER A 3 4.87 -3.72 30.45
CA SER A 3 5.86 -3.85 31.52
C SER A 3 5.21 -3.57 32.88
N LYS A 4 5.70 -4.20 33.96
CA LYS A 4 5.22 -3.98 35.35
C LYS A 4 5.06 -2.50 35.71
N GLN A 5 5.99 -1.66 35.25
CA GLN A 5 5.93 -0.20 35.44
C GLN A 5 4.69 0.47 34.81
N VAL A 6 4.19 -0.01 33.68
CA VAL A 6 3.01 0.57 33.02
C VAL A 6 1.73 0.21 33.78
N GLU A 7 1.65 -1.00 34.34
CA GLU A 7 0.52 -1.44 35.17
C GLU A 7 0.47 -0.68 36.51
N ASP A 8 1.62 -0.49 37.16
CA ASP A 8 1.71 0.26 38.42
C ASP A 8 1.26 1.72 38.23
N VAL A 9 1.67 2.36 37.14
CA VAL A 9 1.27 3.73 36.80
C VAL A 9 -0.23 3.82 36.46
N TYR A 10 -0.79 2.85 35.73
CA TYR A 10 -2.22 2.81 35.42
C TYR A 10 -3.08 2.63 36.68
N ASN A 11 -2.62 1.81 37.63
CA ASN A 11 -3.33 1.56 38.88
C ASN A 11 -3.25 2.74 39.87
N ALA A 12 -2.17 3.53 39.79
CA ALA A 12 -2.00 4.76 40.57
C ALA A 12 -2.83 5.96 40.04
N MET A 13 -3.36 5.88 38.81
CA MET A 13 -4.20 6.94 38.23
C MET A 13 -5.59 6.99 38.85
N THR A 14 -6.10 8.20 39.03
CA THR A 14 -7.50 8.45 39.38
C THR A 14 -8.45 7.92 38.29
N PRO A 15 -9.73 7.65 38.61
CA PRO A 15 -10.71 7.18 37.62
C PRO A 15 -10.83 8.10 36.39
N GLU A 16 -10.71 9.41 36.59
CA GLU A 16 -10.78 10.43 35.53
C GLU A 16 -9.54 10.41 34.65
N GLU A 17 -8.36 10.20 35.24
CA GLU A 17 -7.10 10.05 34.53
C GLU A 17 -7.07 8.76 33.72
N ARG A 18 -7.56 7.65 34.27
CA ARG A 18 -7.72 6.38 33.52
C ARG A 18 -8.65 6.52 32.33
N ALA A 19 -9.79 7.20 32.51
CA ALA A 19 -10.70 7.50 31.40
C ALA A 19 -10.05 8.40 30.33
N ARG A 20 -9.22 9.35 30.75
CA ARG A 20 -8.44 10.22 29.83
C ARG A 20 -7.30 9.46 29.14
N TRP A 21 -6.70 8.49 29.81
CA TRP A 21 -5.63 7.63 29.28
C TRP A 21 -6.18 6.65 28.24
N GLY A 22 -7.32 6.01 28.52
CA GLY A 22 -8.04 5.15 27.57
C GLY A 22 -8.61 5.88 26.35
N ARG A 23 -8.80 7.20 26.43
CA ARG A 23 -9.13 8.05 25.26
C ARG A 23 -7.91 8.52 24.46
N ARG A 24 -6.72 8.58 25.09
CA ARG A 24 -5.47 9.03 24.45
C ARG A 24 -4.65 7.91 23.84
N HIS A 25 -4.75 6.70 24.38
CA HIS A 25 -4.18 5.51 23.79
C HIS A 25 -5.25 4.82 22.96
N ASP A 26 -5.05 4.78 21.64
CA ASP A 26 -5.86 3.94 20.78
C ASP A 26 -5.88 2.52 21.37
N SER A 27 -7.07 1.95 21.53
CA SER A 27 -7.16 0.57 22.00
C SER A 27 -6.44 -0.35 21.00
N VAL A 28 -5.95 -1.51 21.45
CA VAL A 28 -5.34 -2.50 20.55
C VAL A 28 -6.28 -2.83 19.38
N ALA A 29 -7.59 -2.89 19.65
CA ALA A 29 -8.63 -3.10 18.63
C ALA A 29 -8.79 -1.92 17.64
N ASP A 30 -8.54 -0.68 18.06
CA ASP A 30 -8.51 0.48 17.15
C ASP A 30 -7.26 0.48 16.28
N LEU A 31 -6.11 0.13 16.86
CA LEU A 31 -4.85 -0.03 16.12
C LEU A 31 -4.96 -1.14 15.07
N GLU A 32 -5.53 -2.28 15.44
CA GLU A 32 -5.78 -3.40 14.51
C GLU A 32 -6.72 -3.00 13.38
N ARG A 33 -7.81 -2.29 13.68
CA ARG A 33 -8.74 -1.77 12.66
C ARG A 33 -8.04 -0.79 11.71
N ARG A 34 -7.22 0.13 12.23
CA ARG A 34 -6.45 1.06 11.39
C ARG A 34 -5.41 0.35 10.54
N LEU A 35 -4.73 -0.66 11.09
CA LEU A 35 -3.79 -1.50 10.36
C LEU A 35 -4.50 -2.24 9.21
N ALA A 36 -5.65 -2.85 9.47
CA ALA A 36 -6.44 -3.52 8.44
C ALA A 36 -6.90 -2.54 7.35
N ALA A 37 -7.35 -1.35 7.72
CA ALA A 37 -7.74 -0.30 6.78
C ALA A 37 -6.55 0.23 5.95
N ALA A 38 -5.34 0.29 6.54
CA ALA A 38 -4.12 0.66 5.81
C ALA A 38 -3.71 -0.43 4.81
N LYS A 39 -3.70 -1.70 5.23
CA LYS A 39 -3.42 -2.85 4.34
C LYS A 39 -4.39 -2.93 3.18
N LYS A 40 -5.68 -2.67 3.41
CA LYS A 40 -6.68 -2.62 2.33
C LYS A 40 -6.36 -1.51 1.33
N ARG A 41 -6.06 -0.29 1.80
CA ARG A 41 -5.68 0.83 0.93
C ARG A 41 -4.44 0.53 0.10
N GLU A 42 -3.45 -0.13 0.70
CA GLU A 42 -2.23 -0.55 0.01
C GLU A 42 -2.52 -1.62 -1.07
N ALA A 43 -3.38 -2.60 -0.77
CA ALA A 43 -3.81 -3.60 -1.73
C ALA A 43 -4.60 -2.98 -2.90
N ASP A 44 -5.51 -2.04 -2.61
CA ASP A 44 -6.29 -1.32 -3.62
C ASP A 44 -5.39 -0.43 -4.50
N ALA A 45 -4.38 0.22 -3.91
CA ALA A 45 -3.37 0.97 -4.64
C ALA A 45 -2.54 0.06 -5.56
N ALA A 46 -2.06 -1.07 -5.04
CA ALA A 46 -1.32 -2.07 -5.82
C ALA A 46 -2.13 -2.67 -6.98
N ALA A 47 -3.46 -2.71 -6.86
CA ALA A 47 -4.35 -3.19 -7.90
C ALA A 47 -4.61 -2.16 -9.02
N SER A 48 -4.54 -0.86 -8.69
CA SER A 48 -4.91 0.22 -9.61
C SER A 48 -3.74 0.73 -10.44
N HIS A 49 -2.55 0.87 -9.85
CA HIS A 49 -1.37 1.45 -10.50
C HIS A 49 -0.07 0.78 -10.05
N CYS A 50 0.99 0.96 -10.83
CA CYS A 50 2.31 0.47 -10.46
C CYS A 50 2.87 1.30 -9.30
N LEU A 51 3.11 0.66 -8.15
CA LEU A 51 3.64 1.31 -6.95
C LEU A 51 5.08 1.82 -7.09
N LYS A 52 5.86 1.31 -8.05
CA LYS A 52 7.23 1.79 -8.28
C LYS A 52 7.26 3.15 -8.95
N CYS A 53 6.34 3.39 -9.89
CA CYS A 53 6.25 4.65 -10.64
C CYS A 53 5.00 5.47 -10.34
N ASN A 54 4.25 5.10 -9.30
CA ASN A 54 2.98 5.73 -8.92
C ASN A 54 2.04 5.95 -10.11
N GLY A 55 2.01 5.01 -11.05
CA GLY A 55 1.16 5.10 -12.23
C GLY A 55 1.74 5.87 -13.42
N ALA A 56 2.87 6.58 -13.28
CA ALA A 56 3.44 7.37 -14.37
C ALA A 56 3.97 6.51 -15.53
N GLY A 57 4.42 5.29 -15.24
CA GLY A 57 5.05 4.39 -16.22
C GLY A 57 6.53 4.70 -16.48
N TRP A 58 6.98 5.91 -16.15
CA TRP A 58 8.30 6.43 -16.49
C TRP A 58 8.87 7.22 -15.31
N PHE A 59 10.19 7.38 -15.33
CA PHE A 59 10.94 8.16 -14.35
C PHE A 59 11.94 9.05 -15.07
N GLU A 60 12.22 10.22 -14.51
CA GLU A 60 13.40 10.96 -14.89
C GLU A 60 14.62 10.24 -14.31
N ASP A 61 15.56 9.88 -15.18
CA ASP A 61 16.85 9.33 -14.79
C ASP A 61 17.67 10.45 -14.16
N THR A 62 18.19 10.21 -12.95
CA THR A 62 19.02 11.15 -12.19
C THR A 62 20.46 10.68 -12.07
N THR A 63 20.86 9.61 -12.79
CA THR A 63 22.26 9.22 -12.86
C THR A 63 23.09 10.30 -13.56
N TYR A 64 24.31 10.50 -13.07
CA TYR A 64 25.20 11.62 -13.45
C TYR A 64 25.39 11.79 -14.97
N ASP A 65 25.30 10.71 -15.73
CA ASP A 65 25.47 10.65 -17.19
C ASP A 65 24.17 10.81 -18.00
N ARG A 66 22.99 10.74 -17.36
CA ARG A 66 21.67 10.69 -18.02
C ARG A 66 20.62 11.60 -17.38
N THR A 67 21.03 12.51 -16.50
CA THR A 67 20.16 13.50 -15.88
C THR A 67 19.27 14.20 -16.92
N GLY A 68 17.95 14.11 -16.75
CA GLY A 68 16.95 14.69 -17.65
C GLY A 68 16.41 13.75 -18.74
N ALA A 69 16.96 12.53 -18.86
CA ALA A 69 16.40 11.51 -19.74
C ALA A 69 15.23 10.78 -19.07
N TRP A 70 14.18 10.48 -19.84
CA TRP A 70 13.05 9.69 -19.32
C TRP A 70 13.30 8.19 -19.53
N ALA A 71 13.38 7.44 -18.44
CA ALA A 71 13.54 5.99 -18.42
C ALA A 71 12.20 5.29 -18.16
N LYS A 72 11.98 4.16 -18.85
CA LYS A 72 10.81 3.30 -18.60
C LYS A 72 10.90 2.66 -17.23
N CYS A 73 9.78 2.59 -16.53
CA CYS A 73 9.68 1.79 -15.33
C CYS A 73 9.80 0.30 -15.66
N GLY A 74 10.87 -0.35 -15.21
CA GLY A 74 11.10 -1.78 -15.45
C GLY A 74 10.05 -2.71 -14.84
N HIS A 75 9.32 -2.28 -13.81
CA HIS A 75 8.27 -3.10 -13.17
C HIS A 75 6.96 -3.13 -13.95
N CYS A 76 6.60 -2.05 -14.64
CA CYS A 76 5.36 -1.99 -15.43
C CYS A 76 5.63 -1.88 -16.94
N HIS A 77 6.90 -1.95 -17.35
CA HIS A 77 7.36 -1.80 -18.73
C HIS A 77 6.82 -0.55 -19.44
N GLY A 78 6.65 0.56 -18.70
CA GLY A 78 6.12 1.82 -19.27
C GLY A 78 4.61 1.97 -19.22
N THR A 79 3.86 0.97 -18.79
CA THR A 79 2.37 1.02 -18.81
C THR A 79 1.76 1.80 -17.66
N GLY A 80 2.51 2.02 -16.57
CA GLY A 80 1.97 2.62 -15.33
C GLY A 80 1.01 1.70 -14.57
N TRP A 81 0.65 0.55 -15.11
CA TRP A 81 -0.30 -0.38 -14.51
C TRP A 81 0.37 -1.66 -14.02
N PRO A 82 -0.23 -2.37 -13.06
CA PRO A 82 0.22 -3.70 -12.67
C PRO A 82 0.15 -4.67 -13.86
N ILE A 83 1.16 -5.50 -14.06
CA ILE A 83 1.26 -6.44 -15.19
C ILE A 83 0.01 -7.34 -15.28
N GLY A 84 -0.51 -7.81 -14.14
CA GLY A 84 -1.73 -8.63 -14.10
C GLY A 84 -2.96 -7.90 -14.66
N ARG A 85 -3.07 -6.58 -14.47
CA ARG A 85 -4.14 -5.75 -15.05
C ARG A 85 -3.96 -5.59 -16.55
N VAL A 86 -2.73 -5.31 -16.99
CA VAL A 86 -2.39 -5.21 -18.42
C VAL A 86 -2.78 -6.49 -19.14
N ARG A 87 -2.38 -7.66 -18.61
CA ARG A 87 -2.71 -8.96 -19.20
C ARG A 87 -4.22 -9.19 -19.35
N ARG A 88 -5.03 -8.88 -18.32
CA ARG A 88 -6.49 -9.00 -18.42
C ARG A 88 -7.10 -8.11 -19.51
N VAL A 89 -6.57 -6.90 -19.69
CA VAL A 89 -7.03 -6.00 -20.76
C VAL A 89 -6.68 -6.57 -22.13
N PHE A 90 -5.46 -7.09 -22.30
CA PHE A 90 -5.07 -7.78 -23.53
C PHE A 90 -5.92 -9.02 -23.78
N ASP A 91 -6.07 -9.91 -22.80
CA ASP A 91 -6.88 -11.12 -22.92
C ASP A 91 -8.32 -10.78 -23.31
N ALA A 92 -8.93 -9.77 -22.68
CA ALA A 92 -10.27 -9.30 -23.03
C ALA A 92 -10.36 -8.70 -24.44
N ALA A 93 -9.38 -7.90 -24.85
CA ALA A 93 -9.36 -7.26 -26.17
C ALA A 93 -9.20 -8.28 -27.31
N PHE A 94 -8.37 -9.31 -27.09
CA PHE A 94 -8.04 -10.32 -28.09
C PHE A 94 -8.84 -11.61 -27.96
N ALA A 95 -9.70 -11.77 -26.95
CA ALA A 95 -10.54 -12.95 -26.75
C ALA A 95 -11.30 -13.39 -28.00
N LYS A 96 -11.81 -12.42 -28.78
CA LYS A 96 -12.55 -12.68 -30.03
C LYS A 96 -11.67 -13.06 -31.23
N HIS A 97 -10.35 -12.90 -31.11
CA HIS A 97 -9.37 -13.12 -32.18
C HIS A 97 -8.48 -14.34 -31.93
N VAL A 98 -8.43 -14.85 -30.70
CA VAL A 98 -7.67 -16.05 -30.36
C VAL A 98 -8.51 -17.28 -30.69
N GLN A 99 -8.08 -18.06 -31.68
CA GLN A 99 -8.65 -19.38 -31.92
C GLN A 99 -8.22 -20.32 -30.78
N PRO A 100 -9.14 -21.09 -30.19
CA PRO A 100 -8.76 -22.12 -29.22
C PRO A 100 -7.83 -23.12 -29.91
N LYS A 101 -6.73 -23.49 -29.24
CA LYS A 101 -5.85 -24.56 -29.74
C LYS A 101 -6.65 -25.87 -29.83
N PRO A 102 -6.50 -26.65 -30.90
CA PRO A 102 -7.09 -27.97 -31.02
C PRO A 102 -6.56 -28.93 -29.95
#